data_AF-A0A699L6K5-F1
#
_entry.id   AF-A0A699L6K5-F1
#
_cell.length_a   1.000
_cell.length_b   1.000
_cell.length_c   1.000
_cell.angle_alpha   90.00
_cell.angle_beta   90.00
_cell.angle_gamma   90.00
#
_symmetry.space_group_name_H-M   'P 1'
#
loop_
_entity.id
_entity.type
_entity.pdbx_description
1 polymer ?
#
loop_
_entity_poly.entity_id
_entity_poly.type
_entity_poly.pdbx_seq_one_letter_code
_entity_poly.pdbx_strand_id
1 'polypeptide(L)'
;MSTAYHPQTDGQSERTIQTLKDMLRACVLDFGGSWDVHLPLVEFSYNSSYHSSVRCASFEALYGRKCRSLIMWAEVEEGQLIGPKLVQETTEKISQIKDRLKATRDCQKSYADKRRKP
;
A
#
# COMPACT_ATOMS: atom_id res chain seq x y z
N MET A 1 -2.55 22.81 10.38
CA MET A 1 -3.23 22.34 11.61
C MET A 1 -4.70 22.12 11.27
N SER A 2 -5.19 20.87 11.32
CA SER A 2 -6.63 20.58 11.18
C SER A 2 -7.30 20.80 12.54
N THR A 3 -8.40 21.56 12.60
CA THR A 3 -9.19 21.78 13.82
C THR A 3 -10.38 20.83 13.86
N ALA A 4 -10.81 20.45 15.06
CA ALA A 4 -11.82 19.41 15.31
C ALA A 4 -13.22 19.65 14.67
N TYR A 5 -13.47 20.85 14.16
CA TYR A 5 -14.76 21.24 13.55
C TYR A 5 -14.64 21.87 12.16
N HIS A 6 -13.44 21.88 11.58
CA HIS A 6 -13.23 22.34 10.21
C HIS A 6 -12.44 21.28 9.46
N PRO A 7 -13.11 20.26 8.88
CA PRO A 7 -12.45 19.33 7.99
C PRO A 7 -12.05 20.12 6.74
N GLN A 8 -10.84 20.67 6.76
CA GLN A 8 -10.13 21.09 5.56
C GLN A 8 -9.40 19.88 4.95
N THR A 9 -9.86 18.67 5.26
CA THR A 9 -9.51 17.43 4.58
C THR A 9 -10.28 17.41 3.27
N ASP A 10 -9.54 17.56 2.16
CA ASP A 10 -10.09 17.25 0.85
C ASP A 10 -10.55 15.77 0.81
N GLY A 11 -11.51 15.43 -0.04
CA GLY A 11 -11.98 14.04 -0.15
C GLY A 11 -10.86 13.05 -0.55
N GLN A 12 -9.70 13.55 -1.02
CA GLN A 12 -8.51 12.75 -1.31
C GLN A 12 -7.81 12.27 -0.04
N SER A 13 -7.61 13.14 0.95
CA SER A 13 -6.99 12.79 2.22
C SER A 13 -7.86 11.82 3.02
N GLU A 14 -9.19 12.00 3.04
CA GLU A 14 -10.10 11.04 3.67
C GLU A 14 -10.04 9.65 3.02
N ARG A 15 -10.05 9.58 1.68
CA ARG A 15 -9.93 8.32 0.94
C ARG A 15 -8.59 7.63 1.15
N THR A 16 -7.52 8.43 1.23
CA THR A 16 -6.17 7.97 1.53
C THR A 16 -6.11 7.36 2.93
N ILE A 17 -6.61 8.07 3.95
CA ILE A 17 -6.65 7.60 5.34
C ILE A 17 -7.47 6.31 5.44
N GLN A 18 -8.61 6.22 4.75
CA GLN A 18 -9.42 5.01 4.76
C GLN A 18 -8.67 3.81 4.16
N THR A 19 -8.01 4.01 3.02
CA THR A 19 -7.21 2.96 2.36
C THR A 19 -6.10 2.46 3.28
N LEU A 20 -5.39 3.37 3.95
CA LEU A 20 -4.35 3.02 4.91
C LEU A 20 -4.92 2.23 6.10
N LYS A 21 -6.06 2.65 6.65
CA LYS A 21 -6.74 1.91 7.74
C LYS A 21 -7.13 0.50 7.32
N ASP A 22 -7.65 0.33 6.10
CA ASP A 22 -8.06 -0.97 5.57
C ASP A 22 -6.83 -1.89 5.35
N MET A 23 -5.72 -1.35 4.82
CA MET A 23 -4.46 -2.09 4.70
C MET A 23 -3.89 -2.53 6.05
N LEU A 24 -3.91 -1.64 7.05
CA LEU A 24 -3.44 -1.96 8.39
C LEU A 24 -4.34 -3.00 9.06
N ARG A 25 -5.66 -2.91 8.90
CA ARG A 25 -6.59 -3.93 9.41
C ARG A 25 -6.32 -5.29 8.78
N ALA A 26 -6.10 -5.33 7.47
CA ALA A 26 -5.75 -6.56 6.77
C ALA A 26 -4.40 -7.14 7.24
N CYS A 27 -3.40 -6.30 7.48
CA CYS A 27 -2.10 -6.67 8.02
C CYS A 27 -2.24 -7.33 9.41
N VAL A 28 -2.99 -6.71 10.31
CA VAL A 28 -3.25 -7.26 11.65
C VAL A 28 -3.96 -8.62 11.57
N LEU A 29 -4.89 -8.80 10.63
CA LEU A 29 -5.60 -10.07 10.46
C LEU A 29 -4.70 -11.20 9.93
N ASP A 30 -3.77 -10.92 9.02
CA ASP A 30 -2.93 -11.95 8.40
C ASP A 30 -1.72 -12.32 9.21
N PHE A 31 -1.09 -11.30 9.78
CA PHE A 31 0.17 -11.45 10.47
C PHE A 31 -0.02 -11.58 11.99
N GLY A 32 -1.25 -11.43 12.48
CA GLY A 32 -1.60 -11.65 13.88
C GLY A 32 -0.68 -10.86 14.81
N GLY A 33 -0.08 -11.53 15.79
CA GLY A 33 0.82 -10.92 16.77
C GLY A 33 2.15 -10.38 16.23
N SER A 34 2.51 -10.64 14.97
CA SER A 34 3.75 -10.13 14.35
C SER A 34 3.49 -9.07 13.28
N TRP A 35 2.33 -8.40 13.34
CA TRP A 35 1.93 -7.35 12.40
C TRP A 35 2.89 -6.15 12.43
N ASP A 36 3.50 -5.86 13.57
CA ASP A 36 4.46 -4.78 13.80
C ASP A 36 5.75 -4.99 13.01
N VAL A 37 6.25 -6.23 12.95
CA VAL A 37 7.42 -6.61 12.14
C VAL A 37 7.15 -6.47 10.64
N HIS A 38 5.89 -6.55 10.22
CA HIS A 38 5.48 -6.44 8.81
C HIS A 38 4.98 -5.05 8.41
N LEU A 39 4.91 -4.11 9.36
CA LEU A 39 4.51 -2.72 9.09
C LEU A 39 5.38 -2.04 8.00
N PRO A 40 6.71 -2.22 7.97
CA PRO A 40 7.54 -1.66 6.89
C PRO A 40 7.17 -2.21 5.50
N LEU A 41 6.71 -3.47 5.41
CA LEU A 41 6.28 -4.07 4.13
C LEU A 41 4.96 -3.48 3.64
N VAL A 42 4.04 -3.19 4.56
CA VAL A 42 2.76 -2.56 4.25
C VAL A 42 2.98 -1.12 3.77
N GLU A 43 3.81 -0.35 4.49
CA GLU A 43 4.20 0.99 4.10
C GLU A 43 4.89 1.00 2.73
N PHE A 44 5.86 0.10 2.52
CA PHE A 44 6.52 -0.07 1.24
C PHE A 44 5.54 -0.36 0.11
N SER A 45 4.59 -1.27 0.34
CA SER A 45 3.58 -1.64 -0.64
C SER A 45 2.66 -0.48 -0.98
N TYR A 46 2.26 0.33 0.00
CA TYR A 46 1.45 1.53 -0.24
C TYR A 46 2.23 2.61 -1.02
N ASN A 47 3.46 2.91 -0.59
CA ASN A 47 4.29 3.96 -1.17
C ASN A 47 4.77 3.64 -2.59
N SER A 48 4.93 2.36 -2.92
CA SER A 48 5.31 1.88 -4.25
C SER A 48 4.13 1.63 -5.19
N SER A 49 2.90 1.62 -4.68
CA SER A 49 1.71 1.39 -5.49
C SER A 49 1.30 2.62 -6.30
N TYR A 50 0.77 2.39 -7.49
CA TYR A 50 0.25 3.45 -8.35
C TYR A 50 -1.02 4.08 -7.75
N HIS A 51 -1.05 5.42 -7.71
CA HIS A 51 -2.20 6.23 -7.29
C HIS A 51 -2.72 7.03 -8.47
N SER A 52 -3.97 6.79 -8.87
CA SER A 52 -4.56 7.42 -10.06
C SER A 52 -4.76 8.93 -9.93
N SER A 53 -4.94 9.45 -8.72
CA SER A 53 -5.07 10.89 -8.44
C SER A 53 -3.78 11.65 -8.73
N VAL A 54 -2.63 11.06 -8.42
CA VAL A 54 -1.28 11.65 -8.62
C VAL A 54 -0.63 11.12 -9.92
N ARG A 55 -1.23 10.11 -10.54
CA ARG A 55 -0.76 9.42 -11.77
C ARG A 55 0.63 8.78 -11.66
N CYS A 56 1.12 8.54 -10.45
CA CYS A 56 2.37 7.84 -10.16
C CYS A 56 2.30 7.19 -8.78
N ALA A 57 3.37 6.52 -8.36
CA ALA A 57 3.49 6.05 -6.98
C ALA A 57 3.82 7.23 -6.03
N SER A 58 3.40 7.17 -4.77
CA SER A 58 3.72 8.22 -3.79
C SER A 58 5.23 8.42 -3.64
N PHE A 59 6.01 7.34 -3.69
CA PHE A 59 7.46 7.39 -3.69
C PHE A 59 8.03 8.12 -4.92
N GLU A 60 7.46 7.87 -6.10
CA GLU A 60 7.88 8.55 -7.34
C GLU A 60 7.57 10.04 -7.30
N ALA A 61 6.40 10.41 -6.77
CA ALA A 61 6.01 11.81 -6.59
C ALA A 61 6.96 12.56 -5.64
N LEU A 62 7.38 11.90 -4.54
CA LEU A 62 8.22 12.53 -3.51
C LEU A 62 9.69 12.63 -3.93
N TYR A 63 10.23 11.60 -4.56
CA TYR A 63 11.67 11.50 -4.83
C TYR A 63 12.05 11.64 -6.30
N GLY A 64 11.07 11.77 -7.21
CA GLY A 64 11.31 11.93 -8.66
C GLY A 64 11.92 10.69 -9.33
N ARG A 65 11.92 9.54 -8.65
CA ARG A 65 12.53 8.29 -9.13
C ARG A 65 11.66 7.09 -8.79
N LYS A 66 11.72 6.05 -9.63
CA LYS A 66 11.01 4.78 -9.37
C LYS A 66 11.47 4.16 -8.05
N CYS A 67 10.51 3.66 -7.27
CA CYS A 67 10.80 2.92 -6.05
C CYS A 67 11.62 1.68 -6.39
N ARG A 68 12.83 1.57 -5.82
CA ARG A 68 13.69 0.41 -6.00
C ARG A 68 13.34 -0.59 -4.90
N SER A 69 12.53 -1.60 -5.24
CA SER A 69 12.30 -2.75 -4.36
C SER A 69 13.49 -3.71 -4.45
N LEU A 70 13.84 -4.37 -3.35
CA LEU A 70 14.73 -5.53 -3.34
C LEU A 70 14.27 -6.62 -4.32
N ILE A 71 12.94 -6.72 -4.56
CA ILE A 71 12.34 -7.67 -5.51
C ILE A 71 12.47 -7.19 -6.97
N MET A 72 12.61 -5.89 -7.22
CA MET A 72 12.88 -5.37 -8.57
C MET A 72 14.38 -5.40 -8.94
N TRP A 73 15.25 -5.76 -7.97
CA TRP A 73 16.66 -6.08 -8.19
C TRP A 73 16.91 -7.58 -8.37
N ALA A 74 15.93 -8.47 -8.15
CA ALA A 74 16.12 -9.89 -8.44
C ALA A 74 16.40 -10.16 -9.94
N GLU A 75 16.08 -9.20 -10.82
CA GLU A 75 16.42 -9.24 -12.25
C GLU A 75 17.78 -8.57 -12.58
N VAL A 76 18.39 -7.82 -11.66
CA VAL A 76 19.67 -7.12 -11.89
C VAL A 76 20.59 -7.39 -10.69
N GLU A 77 21.32 -8.50 -10.76
CA GLU A 77 22.60 -8.73 -10.07
C GLU A 77 22.72 -8.30 -8.60
N GLU A 78 22.07 -9.01 -7.66
CA GLU A 78 22.60 -9.19 -6.28
C GLU A 78 21.79 -10.22 -5.46
N GLY A 79 21.51 -11.39 -6.05
CA GLY A 79 20.78 -12.48 -5.40
C GLY A 79 21.57 -13.27 -4.33
N GLN A 80 22.70 -12.76 -3.83
CA GLN A 80 23.66 -13.57 -3.06
C GLN A 80 23.81 -13.19 -1.57
N LEU A 81 23.15 -12.13 -1.09
CA LEU A 81 23.29 -11.66 0.30
C LEU A 81 22.10 -11.97 1.23
N ILE A 82 20.93 -12.34 0.69
CA ILE A 82 19.73 -12.65 1.49
C ILE A 82 19.20 -14.02 1.04
N GLY A 83 19.08 -14.96 1.99
CA GLY A 83 18.77 -16.36 1.68
C GLY A 83 17.52 -16.52 0.77
N PRO A 84 17.54 -17.45 -0.21
CA PRO A 84 16.46 -17.63 -1.19
C PRO A 84 15.07 -17.78 -0.56
N LYS A 85 15.02 -18.42 0.61
CA LYS A 85 13.80 -18.64 1.39
C LYS A 85 13.21 -17.34 1.95
N LEU A 86 14.04 -16.42 2.45
CA LEU A 86 13.60 -15.12 2.95
C LEU A 86 13.07 -14.24 1.83
N VAL A 87 13.73 -14.26 0.66
CA VAL A 87 13.28 -13.54 -0.54
C VAL A 87 11.94 -14.08 -1.02
N GLN A 88 11.77 -15.40 -1.05
CA GLN A 88 10.51 -16.02 -1.44
C GLN A 88 9.38 -15.69 -0.45
N GLU A 89 9.63 -15.84 0.85
CA GLU A 89 8.65 -15.51 1.90
C GLU A 89 8.24 -14.03 1.85
N THR A 90 9.19 -13.11 1.63
CA THR A 90 8.86 -11.68 1.47
C THR A 90 8.12 -11.39 0.18
N THR A 91 8.44 -12.08 -0.92
CA THR A 91 7.76 -11.93 -2.21
C THR A 91 6.30 -12.39 -2.13
N GLU A 92 6.06 -13.55 -1.51
CA GLU A 92 4.70 -14.08 -1.30
C GLU A 92 3.88 -13.12 -0.43
N LYS A 93 4.46 -12.62 0.67
CA LYS A 93 3.79 -11.62 1.52
C LYS A 93 3.47 -10.33 0.77
N ILE A 94 4.39 -9.83 -0.06
CA ILE A 94 4.16 -8.62 -0.86
C ILE A 94 3.07 -8.85 -1.90
N SER A 95 3.02 -10.03 -2.55
CA SER A 95 1.94 -10.37 -3.47
C SER A 95 0.58 -10.34 -2.77
N GLN A 96 0.48 -10.98 -1.60
CA GLN A 96 -0.74 -10.99 -0.80
C GLN A 96 -1.19 -9.59 -0.38
N ILE A 97 -0.25 -8.71 0.02
CA ILE A 97 -0.55 -7.32 0.37
C ILE A 97 -1.07 -6.55 -0.86
N LYS A 98 -0.48 -6.75 -2.04
CA LYS A 98 -0.93 -6.11 -3.29
C LYS A 98 -2.33 -6.55 -3.71
N ASP A 99 -2.63 -7.84 -3.61
CA ASP A 99 -3.96 -8.38 -3.94
C ASP A 99 -5.04 -7.81 -3.01
N ARG A 100 -4.73 -7.67 -1.71
CA ARG A 100 -5.62 -7.05 -0.74
C ARG A 100 -5.82 -5.56 -0.96
N LEU A 101 -4.77 -4.85 -1.37
CA LEU A 101 -4.89 -3.45 -1.75
C LEU A 101 -5.84 -3.29 -2.94
N LYS A 102 -5.76 -4.18 -3.93
CA LYS A 102 -6.68 -4.20 -5.07
C LYS A 102 -8.12 -4.48 -4.62
N ALA A 103 -8.34 -5.52 -3.82
CA ALA A 103 -9.67 -5.86 -3.31
C ALA A 103 -10.30 -4.71 -2.50
N THR A 104 -9.51 -4.05 -1.65
CA THR A 104 -9.95 -2.87 -0.88
C THR A 104 -10.39 -1.74 -1.80
N ARG A 105 -9.60 -1.43 -2.84
CA ARG A 105 -9.94 -0.42 -3.85
C ARG A 105 -11.24 -0.77 -4.59
N ASP A 106 -11.41 -2.03 -4.97
CA ASP A 106 -12.61 -2.51 -5.67
C ASP A 106 -13.86 -2.41 -4.79
N CYS A 107 -13.75 -2.76 -3.49
CA CYS A 107 -14.83 -2.57 -2.52
C CYS A 107 -15.20 -1.08 -2.37
N GLN A 108 -14.22 -0.20 -2.19
CA GLN A 108 -14.45 1.24 -2.07
C GLN A 108 -15.12 1.80 -3.34
N LYS A 109 -14.71 1.34 -4.52
CA LYS A 109 -15.32 1.72 -5.80
C LYS A 109 -16.79 1.27 -5.85
N SER A 110 -17.08 0.01 -5.52
CA SER A 110 -18.44 -0.52 -5.46
C SER A 110 -19.35 0.28 -4.51
N TYR A 111 -18.86 0.63 -3.31
CA TYR A 111 -19.63 1.45 -2.37
C TYR A 111 -19.89 2.87 -2.87
N ALA A 112 -18.91 3.49 -3.53
CA ALA A 112 -19.06 4.82 -4.10
C ALA A 112 -20.07 4.82 -5.27
N ASP A 113 -19.98 3.83 -6.16
CA ASP A 113 -20.86 3.69 -7.33
C ASP A 113 -22.32 3.45 -6.90
N LYS A 114 -22.56 2.62 -5.87
CA LYS A 114 -23.91 2.40 -5.30
C LYS A 114 -24.54 3.65 -4.69
N ARG A 115 -23.75 4.64 -4.28
CA ARG A 115 -24.21 5.90 -3.67
C ARG A 115 -24.31 7.06 -4.67
N ARG A 116 -23.87 6.89 -5.91
CA ARG A 116 -24.09 7.85 -6.99
C ARG A 116 -25.51 7.69 -7.52
N LYS A 117 -26.38 8.68 -7.27
CA LYS A 117 -27.63 8.84 -8.03
C LYS A 117 -27.30 9.39 -9.43
N PRO A 118 -28.10 9.05 -10.47
CA PRO A 118 -27.94 9.62 -11.81
C PRO A 118 -28.09 11.14 -11.80
#